data_AF-A0ABC8SNP6-F1
#
_entry.id   AF-A0ABC8SNP6-F1
#
_cell.length_a   1.000
_cell.length_b   1.000
_cell.length_c   1.000
_cell.angle_alpha   90.00
_cell.angle_beta   90.00
_cell.angle_gamma   90.00
#
_symmetry.space_group_name_H-M   'P 1'
#
loop_
_entity.id
_entity.type
_entity.pdbx_description
1 polymer ?
#
loop_
_entity_poly.entity_id
_entity_poly.type
_entity_poly.pdbx_seq_one_letter_code
_entity_poly.pdbx_strand_id
1 'polypeptide(L)'
;MAAEKKIAYDQKLCQLLDQYTQVLIAAADNVGSNQLQNIRQGLRGDSIVLMGKNTMMKRSIRIHSEKTGNKAYLNLIPLRLPYLQNLG
;
A
#
# COMPACT_ATOMS: atom_id res chain seq x y z
N MET A 1 -16.33 -15.08 -3.98
CA MET A 1 -14.97 -15.30 -3.42
C MET A 1 -13.87 -14.34 -3.94
N ALA A 2 -13.43 -14.40 -5.20
CA ALA A 2 -12.29 -13.57 -5.65
C ALA A 2 -12.58 -12.06 -5.71
N ALA A 3 -13.83 -11.67 -5.97
CA ALA A 3 -14.27 -10.28 -5.96
C ALA A 3 -14.35 -9.73 -4.52
N GLU A 4 -14.92 -10.49 -3.58
CA GLU A 4 -15.01 -10.11 -2.16
C GLU A 4 -13.63 -9.80 -1.56
N LYS A 5 -12.59 -10.59 -1.87
CA LYS A 5 -11.22 -10.33 -1.40
C LYS A 5 -10.67 -8.99 -1.87
N LYS A 6 -11.04 -8.55 -3.07
CA LYS A 6 -10.62 -7.23 -3.61
C LYS A 6 -11.36 -6.10 -2.90
N ILE A 7 -12.66 -6.29 -2.65
CA ILE A 7 -13.49 -5.31 -1.94
C ILE A 7 -13.00 -5.16 -0.49
N ALA A 8 -12.76 -6.26 0.21
CA ALA A 8 -12.23 -6.24 1.57
C ALA A 8 -10.85 -5.57 1.64
N TYR A 9 -9.98 -5.80 0.65
CA TYR A 9 -8.69 -5.13 0.56
C TYR A 9 -8.83 -3.61 0.36
N ASP A 10 -9.69 -3.18 -0.57
CA ASP A 10 -9.97 -1.77 -0.86
C ASP A 10 -10.51 -1.05 0.38
N GLN A 11 -11.48 -1.66 1.06
CA GLN A 11 -12.04 -1.16 2.31
C GLN A 11 -10.97 -1.01 3.39
N LYS A 12 -10.13 -2.04 3.59
CA LYS A 12 -9.06 -2.00 4.58
C LYS A 12 -8.02 -0.93 4.26
N LEU A 13 -7.65 -0.76 3.00
CA LEU A 13 -6.70 0.27 2.60
C LEU A 13 -7.27 1.68 2.86
N CYS A 14 -8.52 1.94 2.46
CA CYS A 14 -9.17 3.23 2.71
C CYS A 14 -9.23 3.54 4.21
N GLN A 15 -9.63 2.58 5.04
CA GLN A 15 -9.66 2.74 6.49
C GLN A 15 -8.30 3.12 7.08
N LEU A 16 -7.21 2.50 6.60
CA LEU A 16 -5.86 2.84 7.06
C LEU A 16 -5.41 4.22 6.59
N LEU A 17 -5.77 4.63 5.37
CA LEU A 17 -5.47 5.97 4.88
C LEU A 17 -6.21 7.06 5.67
N ASP A 18 -7.43 6.80 6.11
CA ASP A 18 -8.21 7.72 6.93
C ASP A 18 -7.72 7.77 8.39
N GLN A 19 -7.28 6.63 8.93
CA GLN A 19 -6.85 6.50 10.32
C GLN A 19 -5.45 7.07 10.58
N TYR A 20 -4.53 6.93 9.62
CA TYR A 20 -3.12 7.29 9.80
C TYR A 20 -2.77 8.54 8.99
N THR A 21 -2.13 9.50 9.65
CA THR A 21 -1.71 10.77 9.03
C THR A 21 -0.44 10.65 8.19
N GLN A 22 0.33 9.58 8.39
CA GLN A 22 1.59 9.32 7.71
C GLN A 22 1.55 7.96 7.01
N VAL A 23 1.97 7.94 5.75
CA VAL A 23 2.01 6.73 4.91
C VAL A 23 3.41 6.56 4.34
N LEU A 24 3.99 5.39 4.56
CA LEU A 24 5.27 5.00 3.98
C LEU A 24 5.03 3.93 2.90
N ILE A 25 5.58 4.16 1.71
CA ILE A 25 5.60 3.19 0.63
C ILE A 25 7.02 2.65 0.49
N ALA A 26 7.14 1.33 0.63
CA ALA A 26 8.41 0.63 0.49
C ALA A 26 8.30 -0.47 -0.59
N ALA A 27 9.37 -0.66 -1.35
CA ALA A 27 9.54 -1.86 -2.17
C ALA A 27 9.91 -3.03 -1.25
N ALA A 28 9.29 -4.18 -1.46
CA ALA A 28 9.52 -5.41 -0.69
C ALA A 28 10.17 -6.50 -1.57
N ASP A 29 11.12 -6.09 -2.41
CA ASP A 29 11.86 -7.01 -3.29
C ASP A 29 12.86 -7.82 -2.47
N ASN A 30 12.97 -9.13 -2.75
CA ASN A 30 13.90 -10.05 -2.08
C ASN A 30 13.76 -10.13 -0.55
N VAL A 31 12.60 -9.76 0.02
CA VAL A 31 12.34 -9.86 1.45
C VAL A 31 11.73 -11.22 1.78
N GLY A 32 12.43 -12.02 2.58
CA GLY A 32 11.94 -13.31 3.07
C GLY A 32 10.78 -13.16 4.06
N SER A 33 9.95 -14.20 4.19
CA SER A 33 8.79 -14.21 5.09
C SER A 33 9.16 -13.91 6.55
N ASN A 34 10.28 -14.46 7.02
CA ASN A 34 10.79 -14.25 8.38
C ASN A 34 11.25 -12.80 8.60
N GLN A 35 11.96 -12.21 7.63
CA GLN A 35 12.37 -10.81 7.71
C GLN A 35 11.16 -9.88 7.80
N LEU A 36 10.16 -10.11 6.95
CA LEU A 36 8.91 -9.36 6.96
C LEU A 36 8.15 -9.54 8.29
N GLN A 37 8.21 -10.73 8.89
CA GLN A 37 7.59 -10.99 10.18
C GLN A 37 8.30 -10.27 11.33
N ASN A 38 9.64 -10.20 11.31
CA ASN A 38 10.43 -9.43 12.28
C ASN A 38 10.15 -7.93 12.16
N ILE A 39 10.09 -7.40 10.93
CA ILE A 39 9.68 -6.01 10.68
C ILE A 39 8.27 -5.76 11.24
N ARG A 40 7.33 -6.67 10.98
CA ARG A 40 5.98 -6.57 11.54
C ARG A 40 5.98 -6.56 13.05
N GLN A 41 6.83 -7.35 13.71
CA GLN A 41 6.91 -7.39 15.18
C GLN A 41 7.43 -6.06 15.74
N GLY A 42 8.48 -5.49 15.13
CA GLY A 42 9.06 -4.22 15.56
C GLY A 42 8.12 -3.01 15.38
N LEU A 43 7.19 -3.08 14.44
CA LEU A 43 6.20 -2.02 14.19
C LEU A 43 4.88 -2.19 14.94
N ARG A 44 4.70 -3.27 15.73
CA ARG A 44 3.46 -3.51 16.48
C ARG A 44 3.22 -2.38 17.48
N GLY A 45 1.96 -1.93 17.57
CA GLY A 45 1.54 -0.86 18.48
C GLY A 45 1.50 0.50 17.80
N ASP A 46 2.52 0.82 17.00
CA ASP A 46 2.67 2.15 16.42
C ASP A 46 2.21 2.23 14.96
N SER A 47 2.34 1.15 14.19
CA SER A 47 2.10 1.18 12.74
C SER A 47 1.59 -0.16 12.19
N ILE A 48 0.94 -0.11 11.02
CA ILE A 48 0.37 -1.28 10.35
C ILE A 48 1.03 -1.46 8.98
N VAL A 49 1.52 -2.67 8.73
CA VAL A 49 2.05 -3.07 7.42
C VAL A 49 0.96 -3.75 6.61
N LEU A 50 0.56 -3.13 5.48
CA LEU A 50 -0.36 -3.72 4.50
C LEU A 50 0.36 -3.91 3.15
N MET A 51 0.55 -5.18 2.75
CA MET A 51 1.06 -5.49 1.41
C MET A 51 -0.09 -5.71 0.42
N GLY A 52 0.13 -5.40 -0.85
CA GLY A 52 -0.85 -5.63 -1.90
C GLY A 52 -0.26 -5.64 -3.30
N LYS A 53 -1.08 -6.04 -4.28
CA LYS A 53 -0.68 -6.01 -5.69
C LYS A 53 -0.65 -4.57 -6.18
N ASN A 54 0.44 -4.15 -6.83
CA ASN A 54 0.64 -2.79 -7.34
C ASN A 54 -0.57 -2.23 -8.10
N THR A 55 -1.15 -2.99 -9.03
CA THR A 55 -2.34 -2.55 -9.78
C THR A 55 -3.55 -2.28 -8.88
N MET A 56 -3.75 -3.09 -7.84
CA MET A 56 -4.87 -2.91 -6.90
C MET A 56 -4.64 -1.70 -5.99
N MET A 57 -3.43 -1.55 -5.47
CA MET A 57 -3.07 -0.39 -4.63
C MET A 57 -3.29 0.92 -5.38
N LYS A 58 -2.74 1.05 -6.59
CA LYS A 58 -2.88 2.25 -7.43
C LYS A 58 -4.35 2.59 -7.72
N ARG A 59 -5.16 1.57 -8.02
CA ARG A 59 -6.60 1.75 -8.27
C ARG A 59 -7.33 2.26 -7.01
N SER A 60 -7.09 1.60 -5.89
CA SER A 60 -7.77 1.89 -4.61
C SER A 60 -7.41 3.30 -4.12
N ILE A 61 -6.14 3.68 -4.18
CA ILE A 61 -5.66 5.03 -3.83
C ILE A 61 -6.30 6.11 -4.70
N ARG A 62 -6.41 5.88 -6.02
CA ARG A 62 -7.07 6.83 -6.93
C ARG A 62 -8.53 7.03 -6.57
N ILE A 63 -9.27 5.93 -6.40
CA ILE A 63 -10.69 5.97 -6.03
C ILE A 63 -10.87 6.68 -4.68
N HIS A 64 -10.00 6.41 -3.72
CA HIS A 64 -10.05 7.04 -2.40
C HIS A 64 -9.73 8.55 -2.47
N SER A 65 -8.77 8.96 -3.29
CA SER A 65 -8.47 10.37 -3.56
C SER A 65 -9.65 11.12 -4.19
N GLU A 66 -10.34 10.49 -5.14
CA GLU A 66 -11.56 11.04 -5.76
C GLU A 66 -12.70 11.16 -4.75
N LYS A 67 -12.89 10.16 -3.87
CA LYS A 67 -13.93 10.16 -2.84
C LYS A 67 -13.71 11.22 -1.75
N THR A 68 -12.47 11.40 -1.32
CA THR A 68 -12.11 12.35 -0.24
C THR A 68 -11.84 13.76 -0.75
N GLY A 69 -11.65 13.93 -2.06
CA GLY A 69 -11.22 15.18 -2.68
C GLY A 69 -9.74 15.53 -2.40
N ASN A 70 -9.03 14.70 -1.62
CA ASN A 70 -7.65 14.95 -1.25
C ASN A 70 -6.69 14.42 -2.32
N LYS A 71 -6.15 15.33 -3.14
CA LYS A 71 -5.19 15.00 -4.20
C LYS A 71 -3.81 14.57 -3.68
N ALA A 72 -3.50 14.79 -2.39
CA ALA A 72 -2.22 14.38 -1.81
C ALA A 72 -2.00 12.87 -1.90
N TYR A 73 -3.06 12.07 -1.85
CA TYR A 73 -3.00 10.63 -2.03
C TYR A 73 -2.49 10.20 -3.41
N LEU A 74 -2.64 11.03 -4.45
CA LEU A 74 -2.12 10.70 -5.79
C LEU A 74 -0.58 10.60 -5.81
N ASN A 75 0.09 11.29 -4.89
CA ASN A 75 1.55 11.22 -4.74
C ASN A 75 2.03 9.84 -4.28
N LEU A 76 1.12 8.98 -3.79
CA LEU A 76 1.39 7.60 -3.39
C LEU A 76 1.38 6.60 -4.56
N ILE A 77 0.92 7.01 -5.75
CA ILE A 77 0.77 6.15 -6.93
C ILE A 77 2.07 5.79 -7.67
N PRO A 78 3.15 6.61 -7.71
CA PRO A 78 4.38 6.25 -8.41
C PRO A 78 5.14 5.11 -7.69
N LEU A 79 4.73 3.88 -7.97
CA LEU A 79 5.24 2.63 -7.39
C LEU A 79 6.29 1.92 -8.27
N ARG A 80 7.04 2.68 -9.08
CA ARG A 80 8.31 2.19 -9.65
C ARG A 80 9.30 3.33 -9.58
N LEU A 81 10.38 3.13 -8.82
CA LEU A 81 11.59 3.91 -9.01
C LEU A 81 11.97 3.79 -10.50
N PRO A 82 12.13 4.90 -11.24
CA PRO A 82 12.41 4.86 -12.68
C PRO A 82 13.66 4.05 -13.02
N TYR A 83 14.58 3.87 -12.07
CA TYR A 83 15.83 3.13 -12.23
C TYR A 83 15.69 1.62 -12.49
N LEU A 84 14.52 1.01 -12.28
CA LEU A 84 14.31 -0.43 -12.51
C LEU A 84 13.70 -0.77 -13.89
N GLN A 85 13.47 0.22 -14.75
CA GLN A 85 12.90 -0.01 -16.09
C GLN A 85 13.95 -0.26 -17.18
N ASN A 86 15.24 -0.03 -16.90
CA ASN A 86 16.33 -0.08 -17.89
C ASN A 86 17.23 -1.32 -17.76
N LEU A 87 16.79 -2.36 -17.04
CA LEU A 87 17.53 -3.61 -16.83
C LEU A 87 16.93 -4.79 -17.62
N GLY A 88 16.36 -4.50 -18.79
CA GLY A 88 15.86 -5.49 -19.73
C GLY A 88 16.21 -5.10 -21.16
#